data_AF-A0A3D3R8Z9-F1
#
_entry.id   AF-A0A3D3R8Z9-F1
#
_cell.length_a   1.000
_cell.length_b   1.000
_cell.length_c   1.000
_cell.angle_alpha   90.00
_cell.angle_beta   90.00
_cell.angle_gamma   90.00
#
_symmetry.space_group_name_H-M   'P 1'
#
loop_
_entity.id
_entity.type
_entity.pdbx_description
1 polymer ?
#
loop_
_entity_poly.entity_id
_entity_poly.type
_entity_poly.pdbx_seq_one_letter_code
_entity_poly.pdbx_strand_id
1 'polypeptide(L)'
;MHTSVTNPNPRLKTVALVPFFNLSQEPDVDGRRFALAYYSELQKVPGFQVLPLGVAEVAMVENQLQMNNPDDVLKLAKILNVDAVVIGAITDYSPYYPPRIGMQVSWYSPHSQEFIPGMPLMVEERHAETSMWNKMFKMDRVAAREMRQEEHQLNKELRHAGHIEKKEIRKAEKELRKTGMMDCPEGCPVDLSEPPAGVNTVIRGQSTDSLDSWPYTQNQTGIIQAAAQANQGSQSLNAPLHAPLPADSQTKVGAGQETLAAPKPELSVSPLPPQNNTSVVKQLEDYCPPTQVGTYDPRQPFMSYTRLFDGADAALVAHLRDYLEVSGDRRSGGWEAYLHRSEDFIRFTSHLMILEMLTLHGGQAERQIIFKVRKYR
;
A
#
# COMPACT_ATOMS: atom_id res chain seq x y z
N MET A 1 1.53 8.02 6.02
CA MET A 1 2.28 7.36 7.12
C MET A 1 1.62 6.03 7.36
N HIS A 2 2.33 4.92 7.18
CA HIS A 2 1.74 3.59 7.21
C HIS A 2 1.80 2.99 8.62
N THR A 3 0.70 2.40 9.07
CA THR A 3 0.65 1.61 10.31
C THR A 3 0.26 0.20 9.92
N SER A 4 1.19 -0.75 10.03
CA SER A 4 0.86 -2.17 9.88
C SER A 4 0.25 -2.68 11.18
N VAL A 5 -0.70 -3.61 11.04
CA VAL A 5 -1.33 -4.30 12.15
C VAL A 5 -0.98 -5.77 12.11
N THR A 6 -0.81 -6.37 13.27
CA THR A 6 -0.64 -7.81 13.47
C THR A 6 -1.72 -8.30 14.43
N ASN A 7 -1.96 -9.61 14.44
CA ASN A 7 -2.87 -10.20 15.38
C ASN A 7 -2.39 -9.97 16.83
N PRO A 8 -3.16 -9.25 17.68
CA PRO A 8 -2.80 -9.00 19.08
C PRO A 8 -2.98 -10.20 20.01
N ASN A 9 -3.58 -11.29 19.53
CA ASN A 9 -3.88 -12.47 20.34
C ASN A 9 -3.31 -13.75 19.73
N PRO A 10 -2.25 -14.35 20.33
CA PRO A 10 -1.65 -15.58 19.81
C PRO A 10 -2.57 -16.80 19.83
N ARG A 11 -3.62 -16.80 20.66
CA ARG A 11 -4.61 -17.89 20.73
C ARG A 11 -5.65 -17.80 19.62
N LEU A 12 -5.82 -16.63 18.99
CA LEU A 12 -6.85 -16.41 17.98
C LEU A 12 -6.24 -16.54 16.58
N LYS A 13 -6.04 -17.78 16.12
CA LYS A 13 -5.37 -18.02 14.83
C LYS A 13 -6.38 -18.20 13.71
N THR A 14 -7.41 -18.98 13.94
CA THR A 14 -8.38 -19.37 12.92
C THR A 14 -9.65 -18.54 13.03
N VAL A 15 -10.04 -17.90 11.92
CA VAL A 15 -11.16 -16.97 11.89
C VAL A 15 -12.09 -17.33 10.73
N ALA A 16 -13.37 -17.55 11.00
CA ALA A 16 -14.39 -17.71 9.96
C ALA A 16 -15.17 -16.42 9.76
N LEU A 17 -15.54 -16.13 8.52
CA LEU A 17 -16.41 -15.01 8.16
C LEU A 17 -17.75 -15.51 7.66
N VAL A 18 -18.79 -14.81 8.06
CA VAL A 18 -20.17 -15.00 7.62
C VAL A 18 -20.56 -13.84 6.68
N PRO A 19 -21.46 -14.05 5.70
CA PRO A 19 -22.02 -12.95 4.92
C PRO A 19 -22.58 -11.83 5.79
N PHE A 20 -22.38 -10.57 5.39
CA PHE A 20 -22.81 -9.44 6.21
C PHE A 20 -24.33 -9.25 6.13
N PHE A 21 -24.94 -8.89 7.24
CA PHE A 21 -26.36 -8.58 7.27
C PHE A 21 -26.64 -7.21 6.67
N ASN A 22 -27.65 -7.11 5.81
CA ASN A 22 -28.10 -5.82 5.34
C ASN A 22 -29.10 -5.22 6.34
N LEU A 23 -28.69 -4.13 7.01
CA LEU A 23 -29.52 -3.30 7.87
C LEU A 23 -29.65 -1.87 7.30
N SER A 24 -29.21 -1.66 6.06
CA SER A 24 -29.27 -0.37 5.39
C SER A 24 -30.66 -0.13 4.79
N GLN A 25 -30.90 1.10 4.33
CA GLN A 25 -32.14 1.46 3.63
C GLN A 25 -32.20 0.91 2.20
N GLU A 26 -31.06 0.46 1.66
CA GLU A 26 -30.97 -0.08 0.31
C GLU A 26 -31.29 -1.59 0.34
N PRO A 27 -32.35 -2.07 -0.31
CA PRO A 27 -32.80 -3.46 -0.17
C PRO A 27 -31.91 -4.48 -0.90
N ASP A 28 -31.31 -4.10 -2.03
CA ASP A 28 -30.61 -5.01 -2.94
C ASP A 28 -29.10 -5.15 -2.63
N VAL A 29 -28.68 -4.82 -1.41
CA VAL A 29 -27.27 -4.90 -1.02
C VAL A 29 -26.85 -6.34 -0.74
N ASP A 30 -25.95 -6.86 -1.57
CA ASP A 30 -25.34 -8.17 -1.34
C ASP A 30 -24.28 -8.12 -0.23
N GLY A 31 -24.64 -8.65 0.94
CA GLY A 31 -23.76 -8.77 2.10
C GLY A 31 -22.56 -9.70 1.90
N ARG A 32 -22.65 -10.64 0.95
CA ARG A 32 -21.53 -11.52 0.59
C ARG A 32 -20.38 -10.75 -0.01
N ARG A 33 -20.67 -9.72 -0.82
CA ARG A 33 -19.65 -8.85 -1.42
C ARG A 33 -18.80 -8.14 -0.37
N PHE A 34 -19.43 -7.62 0.68
CA PHE A 34 -18.74 -6.97 1.79
C PHE A 34 -17.89 -7.96 2.58
N ALA A 35 -18.43 -9.14 2.86
CA ALA A 35 -17.71 -10.18 3.56
C ALA A 35 -16.49 -10.68 2.73
N LEU A 36 -16.59 -10.76 1.40
CA LEU A 36 -15.45 -11.11 0.52
C LEU A 36 -14.37 -10.02 0.52
N ALA A 37 -14.77 -8.75 0.49
CA ALA A 37 -13.84 -7.64 0.62
C ALA A 37 -13.12 -7.67 1.98
N TYR A 38 -13.86 -7.87 3.06
CA TYR A 38 -13.32 -8.02 4.41
C TYR A 38 -12.40 -9.25 4.55
N TYR A 39 -12.77 -10.38 3.95
CA TYR A 39 -11.92 -11.58 3.84
C TYR A 39 -10.57 -11.26 3.20
N SER A 40 -10.60 -10.58 2.05
CA SER A 40 -9.39 -10.29 1.27
C SER A 40 -8.41 -9.38 2.01
N GLU A 41 -8.91 -8.49 2.86
CA GLU A 41 -8.07 -7.60 3.68
C GLU A 41 -7.60 -8.29 4.96
N LEU A 42 -8.46 -9.09 5.61
CA LEU A 42 -8.09 -9.81 6.83
C LEU A 42 -7.01 -10.86 6.54
N GLN A 43 -7.05 -11.51 5.38
CA GLN A 43 -6.03 -12.48 4.96
C GLN A 43 -4.63 -11.86 4.83
N LYS A 44 -4.53 -10.53 4.61
CA LYS A 44 -3.24 -9.84 4.54
C LYS A 44 -2.63 -9.60 5.92
N VAL A 45 -3.44 -9.66 6.98
CA VAL A 45 -2.97 -9.40 8.34
C VAL A 45 -2.20 -10.63 8.86
N PRO A 46 -0.94 -10.48 9.28
CA PRO A 46 -0.16 -11.59 9.81
C PRO A 46 -0.76 -12.11 11.13
N GLY A 47 -0.71 -13.43 11.30
CA GLY A 47 -1.20 -14.11 12.49
C GLY A 47 -2.67 -14.56 12.42
N PHE A 48 -3.38 -14.30 11.33
CA PHE A 48 -4.70 -14.87 11.06
C PHE A 48 -4.67 -15.90 9.93
N GLN A 49 -5.38 -17.00 10.15
CA GLN A 49 -5.77 -18.00 9.16
C GLN A 49 -7.27 -17.84 8.92
N VAL A 50 -7.61 -17.24 7.79
CA VAL A 50 -8.99 -16.89 7.48
C VAL A 50 -9.65 -18.00 6.67
N LEU A 51 -10.75 -18.55 7.18
CA LEU A 51 -11.55 -19.55 6.49
C LEU A 51 -12.39 -18.88 5.37
N PRO A 52 -12.45 -19.45 4.15
CA PRO A 52 -13.24 -18.88 3.05
C PRO A 52 -14.74 -18.82 3.38
N LEU A 53 -15.41 -17.75 2.90
CA LEU A 53 -16.86 -17.56 3.11
C LEU A 53 -17.70 -18.76 2.68
N GLY A 54 -17.38 -19.38 1.54
CA GLY A 54 -18.17 -20.51 1.02
C GLY A 54 -18.23 -21.70 1.99
N VAL A 55 -17.17 -21.93 2.79
CA VAL A 55 -17.17 -23.01 3.79
C VAL A 55 -18.12 -22.68 4.95
N ALA A 56 -18.12 -21.42 5.40
CA ALA A 56 -19.04 -20.96 6.43
C ALA A 56 -20.49 -20.94 5.96
N GLU A 57 -20.75 -20.48 4.72
CA GLU A 57 -22.08 -20.48 4.09
C GLU A 57 -22.66 -21.91 4.01
N VAL A 58 -21.88 -22.88 3.55
CA VAL A 58 -22.30 -24.28 3.49
C VAL A 58 -22.64 -24.81 4.88
N ALA A 59 -21.76 -24.59 5.86
CA ALA A 59 -22.01 -25.04 7.24
C ALA A 59 -23.26 -24.38 7.86
N MET A 60 -23.54 -23.11 7.54
CA MET A 60 -24.75 -22.42 7.97
C MET A 60 -26.01 -23.05 7.38
N VAL A 61 -26.01 -23.34 6.07
CA VAL A 61 -27.15 -23.94 5.38
C VAL A 61 -27.39 -25.37 5.87
N GLU A 62 -26.35 -26.19 5.99
CA GLU A 62 -26.44 -27.57 6.45
C GLU A 62 -26.99 -27.69 7.88
N ASN A 63 -26.60 -26.75 8.76
CA ASN A 63 -27.02 -26.74 10.17
C ASN A 63 -28.19 -25.78 10.45
N GLN A 64 -28.79 -25.19 9.41
CA GLN A 64 -29.96 -24.31 9.47
C GLN A 64 -29.79 -23.12 10.43
N LEU A 65 -28.58 -22.55 10.46
CA LEU A 65 -28.23 -21.47 11.38
C LEU A 65 -28.46 -20.11 10.73
N GLN A 66 -29.25 -19.24 11.38
CA GLN A 66 -29.58 -17.91 10.83
C GLN A 66 -28.65 -16.79 11.30
N MET A 67 -27.77 -17.06 12.27
CA MET A 67 -26.84 -16.09 12.89
C MET A 67 -27.53 -14.84 13.48
N ASN A 68 -28.82 -14.90 13.79
CA ASN A 68 -29.57 -13.85 14.47
C ASN A 68 -29.37 -13.85 16.00
N ASN A 69 -28.97 -14.99 16.56
CA ASN A 69 -28.70 -15.19 17.98
C ASN A 69 -27.21 -15.52 18.17
N PRO A 70 -26.52 -14.92 19.15
CA PRO A 70 -25.13 -15.29 19.49
C PRO A 70 -24.94 -16.81 19.72
N ASP A 71 -25.95 -17.52 20.22
CA ASP A 71 -25.85 -18.97 20.40
C ASP A 71 -25.61 -19.73 19.09
N ASP A 72 -26.19 -19.28 17.96
CA ASP A 72 -26.00 -19.91 16.66
C ASP A 72 -24.60 -19.65 16.10
N VAL A 73 -24.06 -18.48 16.38
CA VAL A 73 -22.68 -18.08 16.02
C VAL A 73 -21.68 -18.96 16.75
N LEU A 74 -21.91 -19.20 18.04
CA LEU A 74 -21.09 -20.09 18.84
C LEU A 74 -21.21 -21.56 18.42
N LYS A 75 -22.39 -22.00 17.97
CA LYS A 75 -22.56 -23.33 17.36
C LYS A 75 -21.77 -23.43 16.06
N LEU A 76 -21.83 -22.43 15.18
CA LEU A 76 -21.05 -22.40 13.95
C LEU A 76 -19.55 -22.47 14.23
N ALA A 77 -19.07 -21.71 15.22
CA ALA A 77 -17.67 -21.74 15.64
C ALA A 77 -17.22 -23.15 16.03
N LYS A 78 -18.08 -23.88 16.77
CA LYS A 78 -17.83 -25.27 17.18
C LYS A 78 -17.85 -26.25 16.00
N ILE A 79 -18.80 -26.09 15.08
CA ILE A 79 -18.93 -26.95 13.88
C ILE A 79 -17.70 -26.80 12.97
N LEU A 80 -17.28 -25.56 12.74
CA LEU A 80 -16.12 -25.24 11.89
C LEU A 80 -14.78 -25.45 12.60
N ASN A 81 -14.79 -25.68 13.92
CA ASN A 81 -13.60 -25.77 14.77
C ASN A 81 -12.66 -24.55 14.59
N VAL A 82 -13.24 -23.35 14.68
CA VAL A 82 -12.53 -22.07 14.54
C VAL A 82 -12.46 -21.32 15.86
N ASP A 83 -11.39 -20.54 16.05
CA ASP A 83 -11.18 -19.76 17.26
C ASP A 83 -12.15 -18.57 17.34
N ALA A 84 -12.51 -17.97 16.21
CA ALA A 84 -13.48 -16.88 16.17
C ALA A 84 -14.34 -16.88 14.90
N VAL A 85 -15.55 -16.34 15.05
CA VAL A 85 -16.49 -16.07 13.95
C VAL A 85 -16.76 -14.58 13.88
N VAL A 86 -16.64 -14.02 12.69
CA VAL A 86 -16.89 -12.60 12.41
C VAL A 86 -18.28 -12.44 11.80
N ILE A 87 -19.08 -11.58 12.42
CA ILE A 87 -20.36 -11.13 11.90
C ILE A 87 -20.23 -9.67 11.54
N GLY A 88 -20.66 -9.32 10.33
CA GLY A 88 -20.80 -7.93 9.92
C GLY A 88 -22.25 -7.56 9.63
N ALA A 89 -22.54 -6.28 9.76
CA ALA A 89 -23.79 -5.68 9.33
C ALA A 89 -23.50 -4.37 8.59
N ILE A 90 -24.27 -4.11 7.55
CA ILE A 90 -24.20 -2.90 6.72
C ILE A 90 -25.34 -2.02 7.19
N THR A 91 -25.01 -0.91 7.83
CA THR A 91 -25.99 0.00 8.45
C THR A 91 -26.38 1.17 7.55
N ASP A 92 -25.49 1.55 6.63
CA ASP A 92 -25.75 2.56 5.59
C ASP A 92 -25.01 2.17 4.31
N TYR A 93 -25.61 2.40 3.15
CA TYR A 93 -24.97 2.13 1.87
C TYR A 93 -25.46 3.07 0.79
N SER A 94 -24.52 3.82 0.21
CA SER A 94 -24.73 4.63 -0.98
C SER A 94 -23.57 4.41 -1.96
N PRO A 95 -23.81 3.74 -3.10
CA PRO A 95 -22.75 3.48 -4.08
C PRO A 95 -22.40 4.71 -4.94
N TYR A 96 -23.27 5.72 -4.96
CA TYR A 96 -23.14 6.89 -5.83
C TYR A 96 -22.11 7.86 -5.28
N TYR A 97 -21.32 8.46 -6.18
CA TYR A 97 -20.27 9.40 -5.79
C TYR A 97 -20.86 10.68 -5.15
N PRO A 98 -20.36 11.13 -3.98
CA PRO A 98 -19.36 10.47 -3.12
C PRO A 98 -19.96 9.28 -2.36
N PRO A 99 -19.31 8.09 -2.40
CA PRO A 99 -19.89 6.88 -1.84
C PRO A 99 -19.92 6.94 -0.31
N ARG A 100 -20.94 6.32 0.30
CA ARG A 100 -21.07 6.20 1.76
C ARG A 100 -21.32 4.76 2.18
N ILE A 101 -20.64 4.33 3.23
CA ILE A 101 -20.74 2.97 3.77
C ILE A 101 -20.73 3.02 5.30
N GLY A 102 -21.80 2.58 5.93
CA GLY A 102 -21.87 2.28 7.36
C GLY A 102 -21.69 0.79 7.59
N MET A 103 -20.70 0.40 8.41
CA MET A 103 -20.42 -0.99 8.73
C MET A 103 -20.25 -1.17 10.23
N GLN A 104 -20.81 -2.26 10.74
CA GLN A 104 -20.58 -2.79 12.08
C GLN A 104 -19.99 -4.18 11.94
N VAL A 105 -18.93 -4.48 12.69
CA VAL A 105 -18.33 -5.80 12.76
C VAL A 105 -18.16 -6.22 14.20
N SER A 106 -18.53 -7.47 14.48
CA SER A 106 -18.48 -8.08 15.80
C SER A 106 -17.82 -9.46 15.70
N TRP A 107 -16.87 -9.72 16.58
CA TRP A 107 -16.14 -10.98 16.64
C TRP A 107 -16.59 -11.75 17.88
N TYR A 108 -17.00 -13.00 17.66
CA TYR A 108 -17.44 -13.92 18.69
C TYR A 108 -16.44 -15.07 18.81
N SER A 109 -16.27 -15.58 20.02
CA SER A 109 -15.47 -16.77 20.25
C SER A 109 -16.12 -17.68 21.28
N PRO A 110 -15.98 -19.02 21.14
CA PRO A 110 -16.35 -19.94 22.20
C PRO A 110 -15.39 -19.97 23.39
N HIS A 111 -14.15 -19.48 23.24
CA HIS A 111 -13.10 -19.53 24.27
C HIS A 111 -12.79 -18.13 24.81
N SER A 112 -12.21 -17.97 25.99
CA SER A 112 -11.84 -16.65 26.51
C SER A 112 -10.59 -16.08 25.81
N GLN A 113 -10.72 -14.89 25.23
CA GLN A 113 -9.62 -14.16 24.58
C GLN A 113 -8.95 -13.24 25.58
N GLU A 114 -7.63 -13.37 25.70
CA GLU A 114 -6.78 -12.39 26.34
C GLU A 114 -6.05 -11.62 25.25
N PHE A 115 -6.23 -10.30 25.22
CA PHE A 115 -5.43 -9.43 24.38
C PHE A 115 -4.12 -9.14 25.08
N ILE A 116 -3.01 -9.38 24.38
CA ILE A 116 -1.69 -9.02 24.87
C ILE A 116 -1.24 -7.81 24.03
N PRO A 117 -1.51 -6.58 24.48
CA PRO A 117 -1.12 -5.41 23.71
C PRO A 117 0.40 -5.34 23.55
N GLY A 118 0.88 -5.05 22.34
CA GLY A 118 2.28 -4.70 22.10
C GLY A 118 3.27 -5.86 21.93
N MET A 119 2.84 -7.13 21.89
CA MET A 119 3.71 -8.22 21.43
C MET A 119 3.49 -8.45 19.92
N PRO A 120 4.41 -8.01 19.04
CA PRO A 120 4.35 -8.41 17.64
C PRO A 120 4.56 -9.92 17.57
N LEU A 121 3.52 -10.68 17.19
CA LEU A 121 3.69 -12.10 16.87
C LEU A 121 4.75 -12.21 15.78
N MET A 122 5.78 -13.03 16.06
CA MET A 122 7.04 -13.14 15.32
C MET A 122 6.89 -13.16 13.79
N VAL A 123 6.88 -11.97 13.19
CA VAL A 123 7.10 -11.73 11.76
C VAL A 123 8.59 -11.35 11.53
N GLU A 124 9.34 -11.14 12.61
CA GLU A 124 10.74 -10.69 12.58
C GLU A 124 11.71 -11.65 11.89
N GLU A 125 11.50 -12.97 11.94
CA GLU A 125 12.49 -13.91 11.36
C GLU A 125 12.59 -13.80 9.83
N ARG A 126 11.46 -13.66 9.10
CA ARG A 126 11.49 -13.53 7.63
C ARG A 126 11.97 -12.16 7.15
N HIS A 127 11.74 -11.10 7.92
CA HIS A 127 12.15 -9.74 7.54
C HIS A 127 13.60 -9.42 7.95
N ALA A 128 14.13 -10.06 8.99
CA ALA A 128 15.55 -9.94 9.38
C ALA A 128 16.48 -10.48 8.27
N GLU A 129 16.16 -11.64 7.70
CA GLU A 129 16.94 -12.21 6.58
C GLU A 129 16.88 -11.32 5.34
N THR A 130 15.69 -10.82 4.98
CA THR A 130 15.50 -9.91 3.84
C THR A 130 16.21 -8.56 4.05
N SER A 131 16.27 -8.07 5.29
CA SER A 131 16.99 -6.86 5.69
C SER A 131 18.51 -7.03 5.57
N MET A 132 19.04 -8.19 5.95
CA MET A 132 20.46 -8.50 5.86
C MET A 132 20.92 -8.59 4.39
N TRP A 133 20.15 -9.28 3.53
CA TRP A 133 20.41 -9.33 2.09
C TRP A 133 20.34 -7.94 1.44
N ASN A 134 19.34 -7.12 1.78
CA ASN A 134 19.24 -5.76 1.27
C ASN A 134 20.39 -4.84 1.73
N LYS A 135 20.94 -5.04 2.94
CA LYS A 135 22.15 -4.34 3.39
C LYS A 135 23.38 -4.79 2.60
N MET A 136 23.53 -6.09 2.34
CA MET A 136 24.61 -6.64 1.53
C MET A 136 24.58 -6.11 0.09
N PHE A 137 23.43 -6.15 -0.58
CA PHE A 137 23.28 -5.61 -1.94
C PHE A 137 23.50 -4.09 -2.02
N LYS A 138 23.19 -3.33 -0.97
CA LYS A 138 23.50 -1.90 -0.90
C LYS A 138 25.01 -1.65 -0.78
N MET A 139 25.72 -2.41 0.05
CA MET A 139 27.18 -2.30 0.16
C MET A 139 27.86 -2.66 -1.15
N ASP A 140 27.41 -3.73 -1.80
CA ASP A 140 27.99 -4.19 -3.07
C ASP A 140 27.80 -3.16 -4.20
N ARG A 141 26.65 -2.49 -4.23
CA ARG A 141 26.39 -1.38 -5.16
C ARG A 141 27.24 -0.13 -4.89
N VAL A 142 27.59 0.14 -3.64
CA VAL A 142 28.48 1.27 -3.27
C VAL A 142 29.91 0.94 -3.66
N ALA A 143 30.40 -0.26 -3.32
CA ALA A 143 31.73 -0.73 -3.70
C ALA A 143 31.92 -0.74 -5.24
N ALA A 144 30.92 -1.23 -5.99
CA ALA A 144 30.96 -1.23 -7.45
C ALA A 144 30.90 0.19 -8.06
N ARG A 145 30.41 1.20 -7.32
CA ARG A 145 30.42 2.59 -7.77
C ARG A 145 31.78 3.23 -7.50
N GLU A 146 32.40 2.94 -6.37
CA GLU A 146 33.73 3.40 -6.00
C GLU A 146 34.80 2.84 -6.94
N MET A 147 34.78 1.53 -7.22
CA MET A 147 35.70 0.92 -8.20
C MET A 147 35.61 1.55 -9.60
N ARG A 148 34.40 1.87 -10.05
CA ARG A 148 34.21 2.57 -11.35
C ARG A 148 34.72 4.01 -11.34
N GLN A 149 34.66 4.69 -10.19
CA GLN A 149 35.21 6.04 -10.05
C GLN A 149 36.75 6.02 -10.06
N GLU A 150 37.36 5.05 -9.38
CA GLU A 150 38.81 4.83 -9.38
C GLU A 150 39.32 4.47 -10.78
N GLU A 151 38.65 3.56 -11.48
CA GLU A 151 38.99 3.18 -12.86
C GLU A 151 38.92 4.38 -13.81
N HIS A 152 37.85 5.19 -13.69
CA HIS A 152 37.70 6.39 -14.51
C HIS A 152 38.78 7.43 -14.21
N GLN A 153 39.17 7.59 -12.94
CA GLN A 153 40.24 8.50 -12.53
C GLN A 153 41.60 8.04 -13.09
N LEU A 154 41.93 6.77 -12.96
CA LEU A 154 43.17 6.19 -13.47
C LEU A 154 43.25 6.28 -15.01
N ASN A 155 42.15 6.03 -15.72
CA ASN A 155 42.09 6.18 -17.18
C ASN A 155 42.28 7.66 -17.61
N LYS A 156 41.73 8.61 -16.85
CA LYS A 156 41.93 10.05 -17.09
C LYS A 156 43.40 10.45 -16.91
N GLU A 157 44.07 9.92 -15.89
CA GLU A 157 45.49 10.15 -15.64
C GLU A 157 46.38 9.53 -16.72
N LEU A 158 46.07 8.30 -17.16
CA LEU A 158 46.75 7.65 -18.28
C LEU A 158 46.65 8.48 -19.57
N ARG A 159 45.45 9.01 -19.87
CA ARG A 159 45.24 9.88 -21.04
C ARG A 159 46.03 11.17 -20.94
N HIS A 160 46.11 11.76 -19.75
CA HIS A 160 46.88 12.97 -19.50
C HIS A 160 48.39 12.73 -19.66
N ALA A 161 48.90 11.63 -19.10
CA ALA A 161 50.30 11.21 -19.24
C ALA A 161 50.67 10.98 -20.71
N GLY A 162 49.85 10.22 -21.46
CA GLY A 162 50.09 9.99 -22.88
C GLY A 162 50.02 11.27 -23.74
N HIS A 163 49.24 12.27 -23.33
CA HIS A 163 49.21 13.56 -24.00
C HIS A 163 50.46 14.42 -23.73
N ILE A 164 51.03 14.34 -22.52
CA ILE A 164 52.32 14.97 -22.19
C ILE A 164 53.44 14.31 -23.00
N GLU A 165 53.51 12.97 -23.01
CA GLU A 165 54.53 12.24 -23.74
C GLU A 165 54.53 12.58 -25.24
N LYS A 166 53.35 12.60 -25.88
CA LYS A 166 53.21 13.04 -27.28
C LYS A 166 53.64 14.49 -27.51
N LYS A 167 53.44 15.38 -26.54
CA LYS A 167 53.92 16.77 -26.62
C LYS A 167 55.45 16.82 -26.56
N GLU A 168 56.07 16.05 -25.68
CA GLU A 168 57.52 16.00 -25.54
C GLU A 168 58.17 15.38 -26.78
N ILE A 169 57.61 14.29 -27.34
CA ILE A 169 58.08 13.71 -28.61
C ILE A 169 58.00 14.74 -29.75
N ARG A 170 56.90 15.49 -29.87
CA ARG A 170 56.76 16.54 -30.90
C ARG A 170 57.71 17.71 -30.69
N LYS A 171 58.06 18.05 -29.44
CA LYS A 171 59.08 19.07 -29.16
C LYS A 171 60.46 18.56 -29.55
N ALA A 172 60.82 17.35 -29.16
CA ALA A 172 62.09 16.71 -29.51
C ALA A 172 62.25 16.56 -31.04
N GLU A 173 61.20 16.17 -31.76
CA GLU A 173 61.23 16.11 -33.23
C GLU A 173 61.42 17.50 -33.87
N LYS A 174 60.79 18.54 -33.31
CA LYS A 174 61.00 19.93 -33.76
C LYS A 174 62.41 20.43 -33.46
N GLU A 175 62.99 20.05 -32.32
CA GLU A 175 64.38 20.38 -31.98
C GLU A 175 65.35 19.64 -32.90
N LEU A 176 65.11 18.35 -33.18
CA LEU A 176 65.89 17.57 -34.13
C LEU A 176 65.84 18.14 -35.55
N ARG A 177 64.66 18.60 -36.00
CA ARG A 177 64.50 19.31 -37.29
C ARG A 177 65.21 20.66 -37.31
N LYS A 178 65.26 21.37 -36.18
CA LYS A 178 66.03 22.63 -36.08
C LYS A 178 67.54 22.37 -36.12
N THR A 179 68.03 21.30 -35.51
CA THR A 179 69.45 20.91 -35.57
C THR A 179 69.85 20.31 -36.92
N GLY A 180 68.90 19.72 -37.65
CA GLY A 180 69.11 19.26 -39.04
C GLY A 180 68.98 20.36 -40.10
N MET A 181 68.82 21.62 -39.70
CA MET A 181 68.72 22.78 -40.58
C MET A 181 69.96 23.69 -40.47
N MET A 182 71.14 23.09 -40.27
CA MET A 182 72.42 23.66 -40.66
C MET A 182 73.18 22.65 -41.51
N ASP A 183 73.80 23.17 -42.56
CA ASP A 183 74.67 22.55 -43.56
C ASP A 183 74.00 21.77 -44.71
N CYS A 184 73.58 22.52 -45.73
CA CYS A 184 73.65 22.04 -47.12
C CYS A 184 74.89 22.67 -47.79
N PRO A 185 75.99 21.92 -48.00
CA PRO A 185 76.96 22.29 -49.01
C PRO A 185 76.42 21.94 -50.41
N GLU A 186 76.82 22.76 -51.37
CA GLU A 186 76.33 22.86 -52.74
C GLU A 186 76.23 21.53 -53.51
N GLY A 187 75.18 21.40 -54.31
CA GLY A 187 75.11 20.44 -55.41
C GLY A 187 73.89 19.52 -55.39
N CYS A 188 72.75 19.99 -55.89
CA CYS A 188 71.64 19.12 -56.27
C CYS A 188 71.91 18.51 -57.65
N PRO A 189 71.84 17.17 -57.84
CA PRO A 189 71.41 16.59 -59.08
C PRO A 189 69.91 16.33 -59.03
N VAL A 190 69.22 16.83 -60.04
CA VAL A 190 67.81 16.52 -60.33
C VAL A 190 67.77 15.08 -60.85
N ASP A 191 67.03 14.21 -60.19
CA ASP A 191 66.60 12.94 -60.79
C ASP A 191 65.08 12.80 -60.67
N LEU A 192 64.44 12.81 -61.83
CA LEU A 192 63.01 12.60 -62.01
C LEU A 192 62.76 11.09 -61.96
N SER A 193 62.22 10.61 -60.85
CA SER A 193 61.60 9.29 -60.79
C SER A 193 60.19 9.39 -60.21
N GLU A 194 59.21 8.99 -61.03
CA GLU A 194 57.80 8.87 -60.69
C GLU A 194 57.59 7.81 -59.58
N PRO A 195 56.77 8.08 -58.56
CA PRO A 195 56.32 7.03 -57.66
C PRO A 195 55.11 6.27 -58.25
N PRO A 196 55.04 4.94 -58.07
CA PRO A 196 53.96 4.12 -58.60
C PRO A 196 52.63 4.40 -57.89
N ALA A 197 51.57 4.30 -58.69
CA ALA A 197 50.19 4.37 -58.26
C ALA A 197 49.89 3.33 -57.16
N GLY A 198 49.28 3.78 -56.06
CA GLY A 198 48.55 2.89 -55.17
C GLY A 198 48.69 3.19 -53.69
N VAL A 199 48.11 4.29 -53.20
CA VAL A 199 47.53 4.30 -51.84
C VAL A 199 46.31 5.22 -51.85
N ASN A 200 45.14 4.63 -51.61
CA ASN A 200 43.87 5.31 -51.45
C ASN A 200 43.96 6.39 -50.36
N THR A 201 43.88 7.66 -50.76
CA THR A 201 43.53 8.76 -49.87
C THR A 201 42.05 8.66 -49.56
N VAL A 202 41.72 8.07 -48.41
CA VAL A 202 40.35 8.09 -47.87
C VAL A 202 40.01 9.53 -47.48
N ILE A 203 39.24 10.19 -48.35
CA ILE A 203 38.56 11.44 -48.04
C ILE A 203 37.44 11.12 -47.05
N ARG A 204 37.45 11.83 -45.93
CA ARG A 204 36.44 11.79 -44.87
C ARG A 204 35.08 12.22 -45.44
N GLY A 205 34.11 11.29 -45.52
CA GLY A 205 32.70 11.67 -45.69
C GLY A 205 31.83 10.86 -46.67
N GLN A 206 32.21 9.66 -47.10
CA GLN A 206 31.28 8.78 -47.83
C GLN A 206 31.39 7.34 -47.32
N SER A 207 30.41 6.90 -46.55
CA SER A 207 30.16 5.49 -46.26
C SER A 207 29.41 4.90 -47.45
N THR A 208 30.06 4.01 -48.21
CA THR A 208 29.36 3.07 -49.08
C THR A 208 29.10 1.79 -48.29
N ASP A 209 28.18 1.85 -47.33
CA ASP A 209 27.60 0.64 -46.76
C ASP A 209 26.32 0.31 -47.52
N SER A 210 26.33 -0.88 -48.12
CA SER A 210 25.18 -1.49 -48.75
C SER A 210 24.12 -1.72 -47.67
N LEU A 211 22.88 -1.36 -47.99
CA LEU A 211 21.75 -1.32 -47.06
C LEU A 211 21.18 -2.73 -46.84
N ASP A 212 21.95 -3.58 -46.14
CA ASP A 212 21.50 -4.91 -45.74
C ASP A 212 20.66 -4.86 -44.45
N SER A 213 19.36 -5.11 -44.63
CA SER A 213 18.47 -5.84 -43.72
C SER A 213 18.53 -5.54 -42.20
N TRP A 214 17.76 -4.54 -41.75
CA TRP A 214 17.26 -4.50 -40.37
C TRP A 214 15.99 -5.36 -40.25
N PRO A 215 15.92 -6.34 -39.33
CA PRO A 215 14.72 -7.14 -39.14
C PRO A 215 13.76 -6.39 -38.20
N TYR A 216 13.08 -5.37 -38.70
CA TYR A 216 12.02 -4.70 -37.92
C TYR A 216 10.90 -4.13 -38.79
N THR A 217 10.27 -4.96 -39.61
CA THR A 217 9.05 -4.57 -40.35
C THR A 217 8.14 -5.78 -40.59
N GLN A 218 7.66 -6.43 -39.52
CA GLN A 218 6.61 -7.44 -39.70
C GLN A 218 5.63 -7.63 -38.53
N ASN A 219 5.44 -6.61 -37.66
CA ASN A 219 4.47 -6.73 -36.57
C ASN A 219 3.61 -5.47 -36.31
N GLN A 220 3.51 -4.54 -37.26
CA GLN A 220 2.66 -3.34 -37.10
C GLN A 220 1.25 -3.48 -37.70
N THR A 221 0.99 -4.45 -38.56
CA THR A 221 -0.35 -4.64 -39.14
C THR A 221 -1.29 -5.46 -38.23
N GLY A 222 -0.77 -6.36 -37.39
CA GLY A 222 -1.57 -7.15 -36.44
C GLY A 222 -2.03 -6.36 -35.20
N ILE A 223 -1.25 -5.38 -34.74
CA ILE A 223 -1.56 -4.61 -33.53
C ILE A 223 -2.68 -3.58 -33.77
N ILE A 224 -2.81 -3.07 -34.99
CA ILE A 224 -3.83 -2.06 -35.34
C ILE A 224 -5.21 -2.70 -35.56
N GLN A 225 -5.29 -3.97 -35.96
CA GLN A 225 -6.57 -4.70 -36.10
C GLN A 225 -7.10 -5.28 -34.78
N ALA A 226 -6.23 -5.66 -33.84
CA ALA A 226 -6.65 -6.16 -32.52
C ALA A 226 -7.29 -5.07 -31.63
N ALA A 227 -6.90 -3.81 -31.79
CA ALA A 227 -7.48 -2.69 -31.04
C ALA A 227 -8.84 -2.21 -31.62
N ALA A 228 -9.15 -2.52 -32.88
CA ALA A 228 -10.39 -2.11 -33.53
C ALA A 228 -11.59 -3.05 -33.27
N GLN A 229 -11.34 -4.30 -32.85
CA GLN A 229 -12.39 -5.28 -32.55
C GLN A 229 -12.80 -5.34 -31.06
N ALA A 230 -12.03 -4.73 -30.16
CA ALA A 230 -12.36 -4.68 -28.73
C ALA A 230 -13.43 -3.63 -28.35
N ASN A 231 -13.84 -2.76 -29.29
CA ASN A 231 -14.78 -1.66 -29.04
C ASN A 231 -16.13 -1.78 -29.78
N GLN A 232 -16.52 -2.99 -30.20
CA GLN A 232 -17.80 -3.23 -30.89
C GLN A 232 -18.77 -4.14 -30.12
N GLY A 233 -18.76 -4.05 -28.78
CA GLY A 233 -19.66 -4.81 -27.92
C GLY A 233 -20.30 -3.95 -26.84
N SER A 234 -21.11 -2.96 -27.22
CA SER A 234 -22.17 -2.35 -26.38
C SER A 234 -22.82 -1.14 -27.09
N GLN A 235 -23.67 -1.43 -28.08
CA GLN A 235 -24.71 -0.47 -28.49
C GLN A 235 -26.05 -1.02 -28.04
N SER A 236 -26.47 -0.60 -26.84
CA SER A 236 -27.87 -0.71 -26.39
C SER A 236 -28.49 0.67 -26.51
N LEU A 237 -29.58 0.71 -27.24
CA LEU A 237 -30.41 1.86 -27.56
C LEU A 237 -31.17 2.36 -26.32
N ASN A 238 -31.33 3.68 -26.24
CA ASN A 238 -32.53 4.44 -25.83
C ASN A 238 -32.31 5.50 -24.73
N ALA A 239 -32.48 6.76 -25.16
CA ALA A 239 -33.18 7.84 -24.47
C ALA A 239 -34.27 8.34 -25.45
N PRO A 240 -35.32 9.12 -25.11
CA PRO A 240 -35.45 9.99 -23.93
C PRO A 240 -36.87 10.02 -23.28
N LEU A 241 -37.07 10.82 -22.21
CA LEU A 241 -38.09 11.89 -22.12
C LEU A 241 -38.18 12.53 -20.71
N HIS A 242 -38.16 13.87 -20.71
CA HIS A 242 -38.54 14.83 -19.65
C HIS A 242 -40.08 15.00 -19.65
N ALA A 243 -40.84 15.13 -18.54
CA ALA A 243 -41.12 16.26 -17.61
C ALA A 243 -42.57 16.05 -17.03
N PRO A 244 -43.24 16.95 -16.26
CA PRO A 244 -42.94 17.63 -14.97
C PRO A 244 -44.05 17.42 -13.87
N LEU A 245 -43.86 18.08 -12.71
CA LEU A 245 -44.65 18.21 -11.44
C LEU A 245 -46.19 18.45 -11.54
N PRO A 246 -46.98 18.24 -10.46
CA PRO A 246 -47.33 19.28 -9.43
C PRO A 246 -47.40 18.73 -7.96
N ALA A 247 -47.00 19.45 -6.91
CA ALA A 247 -47.67 20.50 -6.10
C ALA A 247 -48.69 20.02 -5.02
N ASP A 248 -48.60 20.70 -3.86
CA ASP A 248 -49.48 20.75 -2.66
C ASP A 248 -49.47 19.54 -1.70
N SER A 249 -49.27 19.70 -0.38
CA SER A 249 -50.05 20.58 0.49
C SER A 249 -49.44 20.71 1.91
N GLN A 250 -49.68 21.87 2.51
CA GLN A 250 -49.42 22.25 3.90
C GLN A 250 -50.37 21.53 4.88
N THR A 251 -50.00 21.45 6.18
CA THR A 251 -50.74 21.87 7.41
C THR A 251 -50.08 21.19 8.63
N LYS A 252 -49.39 21.91 9.55
CA LYS A 252 -49.86 22.37 10.89
C LYS A 252 -50.50 21.21 11.71
N VAL A 253 -50.08 20.84 12.92
CA VAL A 253 -50.10 21.55 14.22
C VAL A 253 -49.42 20.61 15.25
N GLY A 254 -48.73 21.12 16.28
CA GLY A 254 -48.40 20.32 17.45
C GLY A 254 -47.35 20.92 18.36
N ALA A 255 -47.73 21.95 19.13
CA ALA A 255 -46.95 22.52 20.22
C ALA A 255 -46.84 21.52 21.39
N GLY A 256 -45.67 21.48 22.03
CA GLY A 256 -45.41 20.70 23.24
C GLY A 256 -43.99 20.94 23.73
N GLN A 257 -43.77 22.11 24.33
CA GLN A 257 -42.58 22.39 25.13
C GLN A 257 -42.65 21.59 26.43
N GLU A 258 -41.62 20.82 26.75
CA GLU A 258 -41.28 20.55 28.15
C GLU A 258 -39.75 20.53 28.29
N THR A 259 -39.27 21.54 28.99
CA THR A 259 -37.86 21.80 29.30
C THR A 259 -37.59 21.19 30.66
N LEU A 260 -36.79 20.14 30.74
CA LEU A 260 -36.31 19.58 32.01
C LEU A 260 -34.89 20.07 32.29
N ALA A 261 -34.78 20.78 33.41
CA ALA A 261 -33.62 21.50 33.88
C ALA A 261 -32.55 20.58 34.50
N ALA A 262 -31.29 20.96 34.27
CA ALA A 262 -30.11 20.34 34.86
C ALA A 262 -29.92 20.74 36.34
N PRO A 263 -29.45 19.84 37.22
CA PRO A 263 -29.00 20.21 38.55
C PRO A 263 -27.53 20.68 38.58
N LYS A 264 -27.32 21.66 39.46
CA LYS A 264 -26.15 22.51 39.73
C LYS A 264 -25.06 21.76 40.55
N PRO A 265 -23.76 22.09 40.40
CA PRO A 265 -22.66 21.38 41.05
C PRO A 265 -22.40 21.86 42.50
N GLU A 266 -22.11 20.92 43.41
CA GLU A 266 -21.58 21.21 44.74
C GLU A 266 -20.07 20.97 44.80
N LEU A 267 -19.36 21.98 45.31
CA LEU A 267 -17.95 22.01 45.63
C LEU A 267 -17.74 21.51 47.07
N SER A 268 -16.80 20.59 47.30
CA SER A 268 -16.23 20.40 48.64
C SER A 268 -14.77 19.95 48.62
N VAL A 269 -13.88 20.95 48.76
CA VAL A 269 -12.74 21.05 49.70
C VAL A 269 -11.78 19.85 49.84
N SER A 270 -10.54 20.05 49.34
CA SER A 270 -9.32 19.36 49.79
C SER A 270 -8.86 19.89 51.16
N PRO A 271 -8.16 19.05 51.97
CA PRO A 271 -6.82 19.48 52.41
C PRO A 271 -5.78 18.33 52.54
N LEU A 272 -4.52 18.65 52.22
CA LEU A 272 -3.27 17.99 52.61
C LEU A 272 -2.51 18.93 53.58
N PRO A 273 -1.42 18.52 54.29
CA PRO A 273 -1.05 17.24 54.91
C PRO A 273 -0.62 17.45 56.41
N PRO A 274 0.02 16.47 57.09
CA PRO A 274 1.46 16.66 57.30
C PRO A 274 2.31 15.41 57.10
N GLN A 275 3.58 15.66 56.80
CA GLN A 275 4.64 14.70 56.55
C GLN A 275 5.10 14.01 57.84
N ASN A 276 5.39 12.71 57.78
CA ASN A 276 6.59 12.21 58.44
C ASN A 276 7.19 11.00 57.70
N ASN A 277 8.49 11.07 57.53
CA ASN A 277 9.31 10.18 56.74
C ASN A 277 9.50 8.84 57.46
N THR A 278 9.61 7.74 56.71
CA THR A 278 10.68 6.72 56.78
C THR A 278 10.18 5.42 56.16
N SER A 279 10.82 5.01 55.05
CA SER A 279 11.03 3.64 54.51
C SER A 279 10.78 3.54 53.01
N VAL A 280 11.81 3.92 52.26
CA VAL A 280 11.93 4.01 50.79
C VAL A 280 12.01 2.62 50.10
N VAL A 281 11.42 1.55 50.65
CA VAL A 281 11.56 0.19 50.08
C VAL A 281 10.23 -0.58 49.98
N LYS A 282 9.07 0.09 50.03
CA LYS A 282 7.76 -0.60 49.94
C LYS A 282 6.75 0.00 48.96
N GLN A 283 7.17 0.85 48.04
CA GLN A 283 6.24 1.64 47.23
C GLN A 283 6.32 1.42 45.71
N LEU A 284 6.92 0.31 45.25
CA LEU A 284 6.98 -0.04 43.82
C LEU A 284 6.15 -1.27 43.43
N GLU A 285 5.19 -1.69 44.26
CA GLU A 285 4.38 -2.90 43.98
C GLU A 285 2.87 -2.66 43.87
N ASP A 286 2.37 -1.42 43.99
CA ASP A 286 0.92 -1.17 44.12
C ASP A 286 0.31 -0.30 43.00
N TYR A 287 0.70 -0.55 41.75
CA TYR A 287 -0.09 -0.14 40.58
C TYR A 287 -0.16 -1.26 39.54
N CYS A 288 -0.52 -2.47 39.99
CA CYS A 288 -1.20 -3.39 39.09
C CYS A 288 -2.70 -3.18 39.36
N PRO A 289 -3.48 -2.53 38.47
CA PRO A 289 -4.93 -2.58 38.61
C PRO A 289 -5.32 -4.06 38.70
N PRO A 290 -6.23 -4.46 39.61
CA PRO A 290 -6.65 -5.85 39.67
C PRO A 290 -7.11 -6.22 38.27
N THR A 291 -6.45 -7.21 37.65
CA THR A 291 -6.95 -7.88 36.46
C THR A 291 -8.34 -8.35 36.84
N GLN A 292 -9.36 -7.58 36.46
CA GLN A 292 -10.73 -8.02 36.62
C GLN A 292 -10.82 -9.25 35.72
N VAL A 293 -10.71 -10.43 36.31
CA VAL A 293 -11.16 -11.68 35.73
C VAL A 293 -12.68 -11.55 35.62
N GLY A 294 -13.10 -10.77 34.62
CA GLY A 294 -14.48 -10.65 34.23
C GLY A 294 -14.97 -12.06 33.91
N THR A 295 -16.16 -12.40 34.41
CA THR A 295 -16.84 -13.62 34.01
C THR A 295 -16.99 -13.58 32.49
N TYR A 296 -16.29 -14.46 31.79
CA TYR A 296 -16.32 -14.51 30.33
C TYR A 296 -17.69 -14.99 29.86
N ASP A 297 -18.46 -14.10 29.24
CA ASP A 297 -19.70 -14.44 28.57
C ASP A 297 -19.43 -14.62 27.07
N PRO A 298 -19.45 -15.86 26.53
CA PRO A 298 -19.19 -16.10 25.11
C PRO A 298 -20.28 -15.50 24.21
N ARG A 299 -21.43 -15.10 24.75
CA ARG A 299 -22.51 -14.47 23.98
C ARG A 299 -22.23 -13.02 23.63
N GLN A 300 -21.25 -12.41 24.29
CA GLN A 300 -20.85 -11.05 23.99
C GLN A 300 -19.69 -11.07 22.99
N PRO A 301 -19.69 -10.17 22.00
CA PRO A 301 -18.55 -10.06 21.11
C PRO A 301 -17.35 -9.54 21.90
N PHE A 302 -16.23 -10.25 21.83
CA PHE A 302 -15.00 -9.85 22.53
C PHE A 302 -14.32 -8.64 21.84
N MET A 303 -14.68 -8.38 20.58
CA MET A 303 -14.25 -7.22 19.80
C MET A 303 -15.41 -6.76 18.92
N SER A 304 -15.76 -5.48 19.01
CA SER A 304 -16.79 -4.88 18.18
C SER A 304 -16.36 -3.49 17.71
N TYR A 305 -16.64 -3.19 16.45
CA TYR A 305 -16.29 -1.92 15.84
C TYR A 305 -17.39 -1.48 14.90
N THR A 306 -17.81 -0.22 15.02
CA THR A 306 -18.85 0.38 14.18
C THR A 306 -18.35 1.71 13.65
N ARG A 307 -18.47 1.92 12.33
CA ARG A 307 -18.03 3.16 11.70
C ARG A 307 -18.84 3.47 10.44
N LEU A 308 -19.03 4.77 10.22
CA LEU A 308 -19.52 5.34 8.97
C LEU A 308 -18.33 5.90 8.17
N PHE A 309 -18.27 5.53 6.90
CA PHE A 309 -17.27 5.98 5.94
C PHE A 309 -17.95 6.83 4.88
N ASP A 310 -17.54 8.09 4.76
CA ASP A 310 -18.03 9.02 3.75
C ASP A 310 -16.91 9.40 2.79
N GLY A 311 -17.09 9.12 1.49
CA GLY A 311 -16.15 9.48 0.44
C GLY A 311 -15.97 10.98 0.24
N ALA A 312 -16.84 11.81 0.85
CA ALA A 312 -16.68 13.26 0.89
C ALA A 312 -15.71 13.74 1.99
N ASP A 313 -15.38 12.89 2.98
CA ASP A 313 -14.49 13.25 4.09
C ASP A 313 -13.03 13.33 3.64
N ALA A 314 -12.40 14.48 3.90
CA ALA A 314 -11.01 14.74 3.58
C ALA A 314 -10.03 13.83 4.34
N ALA A 315 -10.35 13.47 5.58
CA ALA A 315 -9.52 12.57 6.38
C ALA A 315 -9.55 11.14 5.81
N LEU A 316 -10.75 10.63 5.48
CA LEU A 316 -10.91 9.34 4.81
C LEU A 316 -10.16 9.30 3.47
N VAL A 317 -10.29 10.35 2.66
CA VAL A 317 -9.58 10.46 1.36
C VAL A 317 -8.06 10.45 1.54
N ALA A 318 -7.54 11.06 2.61
CA ALA A 318 -6.11 11.00 2.91
C ALA A 318 -5.66 9.56 3.21
N HIS A 319 -6.44 8.80 3.98
CA HIS A 319 -6.17 7.38 4.23
C HIS A 319 -6.26 6.54 2.95
N LEU A 320 -7.20 6.82 2.06
CA LEU A 320 -7.32 6.14 0.76
C LEU A 320 -6.08 6.36 -0.10
N ARG A 321 -5.56 7.59 -0.14
CA ARG A 321 -4.31 7.90 -0.86
C ARG A 321 -3.14 7.10 -0.29
N ASP A 322 -2.99 7.09 1.04
CA ASP A 322 -1.93 6.32 1.71
C ASP A 322 -2.06 4.81 1.43
N TYR A 323 -3.28 4.26 1.49
CA TYR A 323 -3.57 2.85 1.18
C TYR A 323 -3.14 2.47 -0.25
N LEU A 324 -3.39 3.34 -1.24
CA LEU A 324 -3.03 3.10 -2.63
C LEU A 324 -1.54 3.19 -2.90
N GLU A 325 -0.84 4.08 -2.20
CA GLU A 325 0.62 4.16 -2.29
C GLU A 325 1.29 2.89 -1.76
N VAL A 326 0.73 2.26 -0.72
CA VAL A 326 1.27 1.03 -0.13
C VAL A 326 0.87 -0.22 -0.90
N SER A 327 -0.39 -0.34 -1.31
CA SER A 327 -0.87 -1.49 -2.09
C SER A 327 -0.21 -1.57 -3.47
N GLY A 328 0.33 -0.46 -3.97
CA GLY A 328 1.02 -0.41 -5.26
C GLY A 328 0.09 -0.63 -6.45
N ASP A 329 -1.21 -0.43 -6.25
CA ASP A 329 -2.21 -0.59 -7.30
C ASP A 329 -2.08 0.55 -8.32
N ARG A 330 -1.58 0.22 -9.52
CA ARG A 330 -1.28 1.19 -10.59
C ARG A 330 -2.35 1.26 -11.67
N ARG A 331 -3.61 0.97 -11.33
CA ARG A 331 -4.73 1.14 -12.27
C ARG A 331 -4.86 2.58 -12.77
N SER A 332 -5.40 2.73 -13.99
CA SER A 332 -5.74 4.04 -14.55
C SER A 332 -6.81 4.73 -13.68
N GLY A 333 -6.65 6.05 -13.50
CA GLY A 333 -7.61 6.88 -12.77
C GLY A 333 -7.24 7.21 -11.31
N GLY A 334 -6.07 6.78 -10.82
CA GLY A 334 -5.55 7.23 -9.53
C GLY A 334 -6.42 6.82 -8.33
N TRP A 335 -6.39 7.64 -7.27
CA TRP A 335 -7.19 7.40 -6.06
C TRP A 335 -8.64 7.84 -6.24
N GLU A 336 -8.90 8.80 -7.13
CA GLU A 336 -10.24 9.28 -7.45
C GLU A 336 -11.10 8.15 -8.05
N ALA A 337 -10.52 7.29 -8.89
CA ALA A 337 -11.23 6.16 -9.47
C ALA A 337 -11.74 5.14 -8.43
N TYR A 338 -11.10 5.05 -7.26
CA TYR A 338 -11.57 4.18 -6.17
C TYR A 338 -12.90 4.67 -5.58
N LEU A 339 -13.15 5.99 -5.59
CA LEU A 339 -14.43 6.55 -5.12
C LEU A 339 -15.57 6.35 -6.13
N HIS A 340 -15.25 6.15 -7.40
CA HIS A 340 -16.25 5.88 -8.43
C HIS A 340 -16.59 4.38 -8.57
N ARG A 341 -15.73 3.49 -8.06
CA ARG A 341 -15.94 2.04 -8.11
C ARG A 341 -16.31 1.52 -6.73
N SER A 342 -17.57 1.14 -6.55
CA SER A 342 -18.09 0.69 -5.25
C SER A 342 -17.29 -0.48 -4.65
N GLU A 343 -16.84 -1.42 -5.48
CA GLU A 343 -16.06 -2.59 -5.02
C GLU A 343 -14.72 -2.19 -4.39
N ASP A 344 -14.02 -1.26 -5.04
CA ASP A 344 -12.74 -0.74 -4.59
C ASP A 344 -12.91 0.05 -3.29
N PHE A 345 -14.00 0.82 -3.18
CA PHE A 345 -14.34 1.54 -1.95
C PHE A 345 -14.68 0.59 -0.80
N ILE A 346 -15.47 -0.46 -1.03
CA ILE A 346 -15.80 -1.49 -0.01
C ILE A 346 -14.53 -2.20 0.50
N ARG A 347 -13.59 -2.51 -0.39
CA ARG A 347 -12.31 -3.10 -0.01
C ARG A 347 -11.48 -2.17 0.86
N PHE A 348 -11.39 -0.89 0.46
CA PHE A 348 -10.68 0.11 1.23
C PHE A 348 -11.31 0.34 2.62
N THR A 349 -12.64 0.44 2.71
CA THR A 349 -13.30 0.62 4.02
C THR A 349 -13.12 -0.60 4.91
N SER A 350 -13.15 -1.81 4.33
CA SER A 350 -12.87 -3.06 5.06
C SER A 350 -11.45 -3.08 5.62
N HIS A 351 -10.45 -2.67 4.83
CA HIS A 351 -9.06 -2.53 5.28
C HIS A 351 -8.95 -1.57 6.47
N LEU A 352 -9.54 -0.38 6.33
CA LEU A 352 -9.46 0.66 7.35
C LEU A 352 -10.15 0.23 8.64
N MET A 353 -11.29 -0.44 8.53
CA MET A 353 -12.02 -1.00 9.66
C MET A 353 -11.19 -2.04 10.43
N ILE A 354 -10.51 -2.95 9.73
CA ILE A 354 -9.61 -3.94 10.35
C ILE A 354 -8.44 -3.25 11.04
N LEU A 355 -7.82 -2.27 10.37
CA LEU A 355 -6.68 -1.54 10.91
C LEU A 355 -7.05 -0.83 12.22
N GLU A 356 -8.15 -0.08 12.22
CA GLU A 356 -8.58 0.68 13.41
C GLU A 356 -9.01 -0.23 14.55
N MET A 357 -9.76 -1.29 14.22
CA MET A 357 -10.16 -2.29 15.21
C MET A 357 -8.94 -2.97 15.84
N LEU A 358 -8.01 -3.49 15.05
CA LEU A 358 -6.84 -4.19 15.61
C LEU A 358 -5.87 -3.25 16.34
N THR A 359 -5.73 -1.99 15.91
CA THR A 359 -4.92 -0.99 16.63
C THR A 359 -5.51 -0.66 18.00
N LEU A 360 -6.83 -0.51 18.11
CA LEU A 360 -7.51 -0.30 19.41
C LEU A 360 -7.28 -1.45 20.39
N HIS A 361 -7.16 -2.68 19.88
CA HIS A 361 -6.89 -3.88 20.66
C HIS A 361 -5.39 -4.20 20.84
N GLY A 362 -4.49 -3.24 20.56
CA GLY A 362 -3.06 -3.36 20.83
C GLY A 362 -2.26 -4.16 19.80
N GLY A 363 -2.84 -4.41 18.61
CA GLY A 363 -2.21 -5.11 17.48
C GLY A 363 -1.34 -4.22 16.60
N GLN A 364 -0.88 -3.08 17.10
CA GLN A 364 0.00 -2.18 16.35
C GLN A 364 1.39 -2.83 16.20
N ALA A 365 1.83 -3.08 14.96
CA ALA A 365 3.09 -3.77 14.69
C ALA A 365 4.22 -2.80 14.34
N GLU A 366 4.12 -2.12 13.19
CA GLU A 366 5.18 -1.24 12.70
C GLU A 366 4.59 0.04 12.11
N ARG A 367 5.18 1.19 12.46
CA ARG A 367 4.83 2.48 11.87
C ARG A 367 5.89 2.86 10.85
N GLN A 368 5.59 2.67 9.57
CA GLN A 368 6.51 2.99 8.48
C GLN A 368 6.23 4.39 7.92
N ILE A 369 7.27 5.23 7.89
CA ILE A 369 7.19 6.55 7.26
C ILE A 369 7.80 6.46 5.86
N ILE A 370 6.98 6.62 4.83
CA ILE A 370 7.42 6.63 3.43
C ILE A 370 7.63 8.09 3.01
N PHE A 371 8.87 8.51 2.84
CA PHE A 371 9.20 9.82 2.29
C PHE A 371 9.23 9.74 0.76
N LYS A 372 8.24 10.35 0.11
CA LYS A 372 8.19 10.45 -1.35
C LYS A 372 8.57 11.85 -1.79
N VAL A 373 9.74 11.96 -2.40
CA VAL A 373 10.15 13.20 -3.08
C VAL A 373 9.29 13.32 -4.33
N ARG A 374 8.28 14.20 -4.30
CA ARG A 374 7.56 14.58 -5.51
C ARG A 374 8.54 15.32 -6.40
N LYS A 375 9.01 14.69 -7.46
CA LYS A 375 9.75 15.38 -8.51
C LYS A 375 8.77 16.39 -9.11
N TYR A 376 9.06 17.68 -8.91
CA TYR A 376 8.19 18.78 -9.32
C TYR A 376 7.76 18.61 -10.79
N ARG A 377 6.48 18.94 -11.01
CA ARG A 377 5.77 18.91 -12.28
C ARG A 377 6.14 20.11 -13.13
#